data_AF-A0A4Y7U838-F1
#
_entry.id   AF-A0A4Y7U838-F1
#
_cell.length_a   1.000
_cell.length_b   1.000
_cell.length_c   1.000
_cell.angle_alpha   90.00
_cell.angle_beta   90.00
_cell.angle_gamma   90.00
#
_symmetry.space_group_name_H-M   'P 1'
#
loop_
_entity.id
_entity.type
_entity.pdbx_description
1 polymer ?
#
loop_
_entity_poly.entity_id
_entity_poly.type
_entity_poly.pdbx_seq_one_letter_code
_entity_poly.pdbx_strand_id
1 'polypeptide(L)'
;MTKLVNKLKQVLCIIIFCNSIFAVAQSAQKEQDILFMTNGEKKEGKILSIRGNTVKFIYTGETLEYDYEKADINKIIFASGRTEIINYFGNSEPAARPSLPSERKGKIAVLPFEFMSNDPSLDVNLLGEQLQADSYLSIKKYTMGLELQDPITTNNLLAKNRLLYSNLKVISPKEMAELLGVEMVVYGAANIRNSGNSTQQNGFASDNVTATSKKDGKRENASLYATEYSSNTVTTTTNYDTKISLSIFNDTGANVYAVSRNSFGSDLDAYVGTINYLVKRCPFGSKAKR
;
A
#
# COMPACT_ATOMS: atom_id res chain seq x y z
N MET A 1 -14.70 -25.33 71.85
CA MET A 1 -13.99 -24.09 71.47
C MET A 1 -12.95 -24.29 70.36
N THR A 2 -12.18 -25.38 70.34
CA THR A 2 -11.14 -25.69 69.32
C THR A 2 -11.64 -25.77 67.87
N LYS A 3 -12.84 -26.31 67.62
CA LYS A 3 -13.42 -26.39 66.26
C LYS A 3 -13.80 -25.02 65.66
N LEU A 4 -14.16 -24.05 66.48
CA LEU A 4 -14.54 -22.70 66.02
C LEU A 4 -13.30 -21.89 65.63
N VAL A 5 -12.22 -22.03 66.40
CA VAL A 5 -10.93 -21.37 66.14
C VAL A 5 -10.28 -21.88 64.84
N ASN A 6 -10.40 -23.17 64.53
CA ASN A 6 -9.90 -23.72 63.26
C ASN A 6 -10.71 -23.26 62.04
N LYS A 7 -12.04 -23.11 62.16
CA LYS A 7 -12.85 -22.53 61.07
C LYS A 7 -12.54 -21.05 60.85
N LEU A 8 -12.29 -20.29 61.92
CA LEU A 8 -11.91 -18.88 61.81
C LEU A 8 -10.52 -18.70 61.17
N LYS A 9 -9.56 -19.59 61.47
CA LYS A 9 -8.25 -19.61 60.79
C LYS A 9 -8.37 -19.95 59.29
N GLN A 10 -9.22 -20.90 58.93
CA GLN A 10 -9.44 -21.26 57.52
C GLN A 10 -10.10 -20.12 56.73
N VAL A 11 -11.07 -19.41 57.34
CA VAL A 11 -11.70 -18.23 56.72
C VAL A 11 -10.71 -17.07 56.59
N LEU A 12 -9.86 -16.83 57.60
CA LEU A 12 -8.85 -15.78 57.55
C LEU A 12 -7.79 -16.05 56.46
N CYS A 13 -7.35 -17.30 56.29
CA CYS A 13 -6.42 -17.67 55.23
C CYS A 13 -7.02 -17.49 53.82
N ILE A 14 -8.31 -17.77 53.63
CA ILE A 14 -9.00 -17.56 52.34
C ILE A 14 -9.13 -16.05 52.03
N ILE A 15 -9.41 -15.21 53.02
CA ILE A 15 -9.50 -13.76 52.82
C ILE A 15 -8.13 -13.15 52.48
N ILE A 16 -7.04 -13.63 53.08
CA ILE A 16 -5.68 -13.18 52.76
C ILE A 16 -5.24 -13.66 51.38
N PHE A 17 -5.61 -14.88 50.97
CA PHE A 17 -5.30 -15.43 49.65
C PHE A 17 -6.14 -14.80 48.52
N CYS A 18 -7.38 -14.37 48.78
CA CYS A 18 -8.19 -13.65 47.80
C CYS A 18 -7.72 -12.20 47.57
N ASN A 19 -7.03 -11.58 48.55
CA ASN A 19 -6.47 -10.23 48.39
C ASN A 19 -5.15 -10.20 47.60
N SER A 20 -4.39 -11.30 47.54
CA SER A 20 -3.16 -11.36 46.75
C SER A 20 -3.40 -11.54 45.25
N ILE A 21 -4.57 -12.03 44.83
CA ILE A 21 -4.91 -12.20 43.40
C ILE A 21 -5.34 -10.86 42.76
N PHE A 22 -5.88 -9.91 43.54
CA PHE A 22 -6.26 -8.59 43.04
C PHE A 22 -5.07 -7.63 42.85
N ALA A 23 -3.91 -7.89 43.46
CA ALA A 23 -2.74 -7.03 43.36
C ALA A 23 -1.90 -7.23 42.08
N VAL A 24 -2.13 -8.31 41.33
CA VAL A 24 -1.31 -8.64 40.14
C VAL A 24 -2.01 -8.30 38.81
N ALA A 25 -3.24 -7.76 38.85
CA ALA A 25 -4.01 -7.40 37.65
C ALA A 25 -3.92 -5.91 37.24
N GLN A 26 -3.04 -5.10 37.85
CA GLN A 26 -2.90 -3.67 37.57
C GLN A 26 -1.57 -3.24 36.93
N SER A 27 -0.88 -4.12 36.21
CA SER A 27 0.04 -3.66 35.16
C SER A 27 -0.69 -3.58 33.82
N ALA A 28 -1.84 -2.91 33.78
CA ALA A 28 -2.30 -2.33 32.54
C ALA A 28 -1.29 -1.22 32.23
N GLN A 29 -0.35 -1.51 31.33
CA GLN A 29 0.55 -0.51 30.78
C GLN A 29 -0.36 0.59 30.23
N LYS A 30 -0.46 1.71 30.95
CA LYS A 30 -1.35 2.81 30.63
C LYS A 30 -0.97 3.24 29.21
N GLU A 31 -1.82 2.96 28.23
CA GLU A 31 -1.58 3.39 26.86
C GLU A 31 -1.46 4.91 26.89
N GLN A 32 -0.26 5.39 26.57
CA GLN A 32 0.13 6.79 26.63
C GLN A 32 0.32 7.30 25.22
N ASP A 33 0.10 8.59 25.05
CA ASP A 33 0.48 9.27 23.83
C ASP A 33 2.01 9.40 23.80
N ILE A 34 2.59 9.21 22.61
CA ILE A 34 4.03 9.28 22.38
C ILE A 34 4.30 10.31 21.30
N LEU A 35 5.07 11.34 21.64
CA LEU A 35 5.64 12.28 20.68
C LEU A 35 7.03 11.78 20.29
N PHE A 36 7.24 11.62 18.99
CA PHE A 36 8.57 11.50 18.41
C PHE A 36 8.97 12.88 17.90
N MET A 37 10.01 13.44 18.48
CA MET A 37 10.54 14.74 18.10
C MET A 37 11.41 14.62 16.83
N THR A 38 11.62 15.72 16.14
CA THR A 38 12.50 15.78 14.96
C THR A 38 13.96 15.51 15.29
N ASN A 39 14.39 15.77 16.54
CA ASN A 39 15.74 15.45 17.03
C ASN A 39 15.90 13.96 17.43
N GLY A 40 14.87 13.14 17.30
CA GLY A 40 14.88 11.72 17.67
C GLY A 40 14.51 11.43 19.13
N GLU A 41 14.27 12.45 19.96
CA GLU A 41 13.74 12.26 21.31
C GLU A 41 12.33 11.67 21.27
N LYS A 42 12.07 10.78 22.24
CA LYS A 42 10.74 10.22 22.49
C LYS A 42 10.20 10.81 23.80
N LYS A 43 9.01 11.38 23.75
CA LYS A 43 8.31 11.94 24.92
C LYS A 43 7.02 11.16 25.15
N GLU A 44 6.89 10.58 26.35
CA GLU A 44 5.75 9.73 26.73
C GLU A 44 4.86 10.47 27.74
N GLY A 45 3.54 10.48 27.49
CA GLY A 45 2.62 11.33 28.25
C GLY A 45 1.23 11.38 27.66
N LYS A 46 0.60 12.54 27.75
CA LYS A 46 -0.76 12.79 27.26
C LYS A 46 -0.85 14.09 26.48
N ILE A 47 -1.46 14.03 25.31
CA ILE A 47 -1.78 15.20 24.50
C ILE A 47 -3.09 15.80 24.99
N LEU A 48 -3.05 17.08 25.34
CA LEU A 48 -4.23 17.82 25.77
C LEU A 48 -4.96 18.46 24.59
N SER A 49 -4.20 19.06 23.67
CA SER A 49 -4.77 19.69 22.48
C SER A 49 -3.74 19.86 21.37
N ILE A 50 -4.23 19.87 20.14
CA ILE A 50 -3.48 20.19 18.93
C ILE A 50 -4.18 21.39 18.30
N ARG A 51 -3.55 22.57 18.32
CA ARG A 51 -4.15 23.82 17.80
C ARG A 51 -3.12 24.61 17.01
N GLY A 52 -3.51 25.04 15.80
CA GLY A 52 -2.62 25.80 14.93
C GLY A 52 -1.28 25.09 14.73
N ASN A 53 -0.20 25.75 15.15
CA ASN A 53 1.17 25.27 15.05
C ASN A 53 1.73 24.66 16.36
N THR A 54 0.90 24.47 17.40
CA THR A 54 1.36 23.95 18.70
C THR A 54 0.58 22.73 19.17
N VAL A 55 1.26 21.90 19.96
CA VAL A 55 0.74 20.72 20.63
C VAL A 55 0.96 20.88 22.13
N LYS A 56 -0.13 20.86 22.91
CA LYS A 56 -0.08 20.88 24.38
C LYS A 56 0.07 19.46 24.91
N PHE A 57 1.07 19.24 25.76
CA PHE A 57 1.47 17.92 26.23
C PHE A 57 1.78 17.93 27.73
N ILE A 58 1.44 16.85 28.42
CA ILE A 58 1.81 16.61 29.83
C ILE A 58 2.59 15.30 29.90
N TYR A 59 3.76 15.31 30.54
CA TYR A 59 4.54 14.09 30.79
C TYR A 59 3.88 13.16 31.80
N THR A 60 4.13 11.87 31.67
CA THR A 60 3.62 10.88 32.61
C THR A 60 4.13 11.12 34.03
N GLY A 61 3.20 11.31 34.96
CA GLY A 61 3.51 11.57 36.37
C GLY A 61 3.69 13.05 36.71
N GLU A 62 3.61 13.94 35.73
CA GLU A 62 3.66 15.40 35.92
C GLU A 62 2.28 16.04 35.76
N THR A 63 2.13 17.26 36.27
CA THR A 63 0.94 18.10 36.11
C THR A 63 1.19 19.36 35.29
N LEU A 64 2.44 19.60 34.90
CA LEU A 64 2.83 20.78 34.12
C LEU A 64 2.49 20.58 32.64
N GLU A 65 1.92 21.61 32.03
CA GLU A 65 1.63 21.66 30.61
C GLU A 65 2.83 22.22 29.84
N TYR A 66 3.21 21.51 28.78
CA TYR A 66 4.27 21.89 27.87
C TYR A 66 3.70 22.17 26.49
N ASP A 67 4.18 23.24 25.87
CA ASP A 67 3.81 23.61 24.52
C ASP A 67 4.96 23.27 23.57
N TYR A 68 4.71 22.34 22.65
CA TYR A 68 5.65 21.98 21.60
C TYR A 68 5.19 22.54 20.27
N GLU A 69 6.10 23.11 19.50
CA GLU A 69 5.79 23.47 18.12
C GLU A 69 5.69 22.23 17.26
N LYS A 70 4.71 22.22 16.35
CA LYS A 70 4.57 21.16 15.35
C LYS A 70 5.84 21.01 14.52
N ALA A 71 6.60 22.08 14.29
CA ALA A 71 7.90 22.03 13.59
C ALA A 71 8.92 21.11 14.27
N ASP A 72 8.84 20.94 15.58
CA ASP A 72 9.76 20.11 16.35
C ASP A 72 9.26 18.66 16.54
N ILE A 73 8.06 18.37 16.06
CA ILE A 73 7.43 17.05 16.20
C ILE A 73 7.50 16.32 14.86
N ASN A 74 8.04 15.11 14.86
CA ASN A 74 8.06 14.21 13.72
C ASN A 74 6.72 13.49 13.56
N LYS A 75 6.32 12.73 14.58
CA LYS A 75 5.06 11.98 14.59
C LYS A 75 4.51 11.84 15.99
N ILE A 76 3.21 11.62 16.06
CA ILE A 76 2.46 11.36 17.27
C ILE A 76 1.88 9.95 17.16
N ILE A 77 2.06 9.14 18.20
CA ILE A 77 1.32 7.88 18.39
C ILE A 77 0.37 8.11 19.56
N PHE A 78 -0.92 8.09 19.31
CA PHE A 78 -1.93 8.22 20.36
C PHE A 78 -2.05 6.92 21.14
N ALA A 79 -2.49 7.01 22.39
CA ALA A 79 -2.83 5.87 23.23
C ALA A 79 -3.75 4.87 22.51
N SER A 80 -4.66 5.36 21.66
CA SER A 80 -5.58 4.53 20.86
C SER A 80 -4.92 3.74 19.71
N GLY A 81 -3.60 3.88 19.50
CA GLY A 81 -2.87 3.28 18.38
C GLY A 81 -2.92 4.09 17.08
N ARG A 82 -3.74 5.17 17.01
CA ARG A 82 -3.73 6.09 15.87
C ARG A 82 -2.36 6.76 15.76
N THR A 83 -1.80 6.83 14.55
CA THR A 83 -0.55 7.55 14.28
C THR A 83 -0.83 8.78 13.43
N GLU A 84 -0.26 9.93 13.80
CA GLU A 84 -0.36 11.19 13.06
C GLU A 84 1.05 11.73 12.78
N ILE A 85 1.45 11.75 11.51
CA ILE A 85 2.77 12.24 11.09
C ILE A 85 2.68 13.76 10.91
N ILE A 86 3.52 14.51 11.64
CA ILE A 86 3.55 15.98 11.62
C ILE A 86 4.67 16.49 10.72
N ASN A 87 5.86 15.92 10.82
CA ASN A 87 6.97 16.17 9.89
C ASN A 87 7.64 14.85 9.50
N TYR A 88 7.95 14.70 8.21
CA TYR A 88 8.82 13.62 7.75
C TYR A 88 10.27 13.98 8.06
N PHE A 89 11.08 12.99 8.49
CA PHE A 89 12.51 13.20 8.73
C PHE A 89 13.20 13.74 7.48
N GLY A 90 13.93 14.82 7.68
CA GLY A 90 14.65 15.57 6.67
C GLY A 90 14.58 17.02 7.10
N ASN A 91 15.66 17.51 7.73
CA ASN A 91 15.88 18.94 7.88
C ASN A 91 15.47 19.59 6.57
N SER A 92 14.62 20.62 6.63
CA SER A 92 14.47 21.55 5.53
C SER A 92 15.87 22.10 5.26
N GLU A 93 16.59 21.47 4.34
CA GLU A 93 17.78 22.07 3.77
C GLU A 93 17.40 23.49 3.33
N PRO A 94 18.30 24.48 3.51
CA PRO A 94 18.05 25.83 3.03
C PRO A 94 17.59 25.71 1.58
N ALA A 95 16.44 26.34 1.27
CA ALA A 95 15.70 26.19 0.02
C ALA A 95 16.67 25.84 -1.11
N ALA A 96 16.72 24.55 -1.47
CA ALA A 96 17.70 24.06 -2.41
C ALA A 96 17.59 24.92 -3.66
N ARG A 97 18.73 25.47 -4.12
CA ARG A 97 18.73 26.31 -5.31
C ARG A 97 17.94 25.60 -6.41
N PRO A 98 17.10 26.31 -7.18
CA PRO A 98 16.41 25.70 -8.31
C PRO A 98 17.44 24.97 -9.18
N SER A 99 17.15 23.71 -9.52
CA SER A 99 18.03 22.93 -10.38
C SER A 99 18.25 23.67 -11.71
N LEU A 100 19.47 23.60 -12.26
CA LEU A 100 19.76 24.20 -13.55
C LEU A 100 19.26 23.29 -14.68
N PRO A 101 18.78 23.81 -15.82
CA PRO A 101 18.36 22.99 -16.96
C PRO A 101 19.42 21.99 -17.43
N SER A 102 20.71 22.36 -17.36
CA SER A 102 21.83 21.47 -17.69
C SER A 102 21.97 20.28 -16.74
N GLU A 103 21.59 20.43 -15.46
CA GLU A 103 21.67 19.37 -14.43
C GLU A 103 20.52 18.36 -14.56
N ARG A 104 19.40 18.80 -15.15
CA ARG A 104 18.18 18.00 -15.37
C ARG A 104 18.22 17.18 -16.65
N LYS A 105 19.00 17.62 -17.64
CA LYS A 105 19.02 17.07 -18.99
C LYS A 105 19.20 15.55 -19.01
N GLY A 106 18.37 14.85 -19.77
CA GLY A 106 18.36 13.41 -19.94
C GLY A 106 17.74 12.65 -18.76
N LYS A 107 17.32 13.32 -17.69
CA LYS A 107 16.76 12.66 -16.49
C LYS A 107 15.25 12.58 -16.53
N ILE A 108 14.73 11.47 -16.01
CA ILE A 108 13.30 11.23 -15.91
C ILE A 108 12.92 10.70 -14.53
N ALA A 109 11.84 11.21 -13.95
CA ALA A 109 11.25 10.68 -12.72
C ALA A 109 9.82 10.17 -12.98
N VAL A 110 9.46 9.10 -12.29
CA VAL A 110 8.09 8.58 -12.28
C VAL A 110 7.46 8.95 -10.95
N LEU A 111 6.30 9.62 -10.99
CA LEU A 111 5.53 9.93 -9.80
C LEU A 111 4.68 8.72 -9.35
N PRO A 112 4.30 8.64 -8.07
CA PRO A 112 3.25 7.75 -7.59
C PRO A 112 1.99 7.90 -8.45
N PHE A 113 1.37 6.78 -8.82
CA PHE A 113 0.18 6.82 -9.67
C PHE A 113 -1.04 7.27 -8.87
N GLU A 114 -1.87 8.10 -9.49
CA GLU A 114 -3.23 8.31 -8.99
C GLU A 114 -4.02 7.03 -9.18
N PHE A 115 -4.73 6.59 -8.14
CA PHE A 115 -5.47 5.34 -8.17
C PHE A 115 -6.94 5.56 -7.85
N MET A 116 -7.80 4.93 -8.64
CA MET A 116 -9.25 4.92 -8.47
C MET A 116 -9.77 3.50 -8.53
N SER A 117 -10.58 3.10 -7.56
CA SER A 117 -11.23 1.80 -7.52
C SER A 117 -12.61 1.86 -6.89
N ASN A 118 -13.49 0.94 -7.28
CA ASN A 118 -14.75 0.66 -6.61
C ASN A 118 -14.63 -0.46 -5.55
N ASP A 119 -13.44 -1.06 -5.44
CA ASP A 119 -13.12 -2.10 -4.47
C ASP A 119 -12.39 -1.48 -3.25
N PRO A 120 -13.03 -1.43 -2.07
CA PRO A 120 -12.45 -0.83 -0.87
C PRO A 120 -11.34 -1.69 -0.25
N SER A 121 -11.14 -2.93 -0.70
CA SER A 121 -10.07 -3.79 -0.21
C SER A 121 -8.70 -3.44 -0.78
N LEU A 122 -8.65 -2.63 -1.83
CA LEU A 122 -7.41 -2.20 -2.47
C LEU A 122 -6.85 -0.97 -1.77
N ASP A 123 -5.62 -1.09 -1.23
CA ASP A 123 -4.89 0.05 -0.65
C ASP A 123 -4.40 0.96 -1.78
N VAL A 124 -4.95 2.18 -1.80
CA VAL A 124 -4.69 3.18 -2.83
C VAL A 124 -3.23 3.65 -2.87
N ASN A 125 -2.56 3.72 -1.73
CA ASN A 125 -1.20 4.23 -1.64
C ASN A 125 -0.20 3.14 -2.02
N LEU A 126 -0.37 1.94 -1.46
CA LEU A 126 0.49 0.80 -1.77
C LEU A 126 0.44 0.46 -3.27
N LEU A 127 -0.75 0.46 -3.85
CA LEU A 127 -0.90 0.16 -5.27
C LEU A 127 -0.38 1.29 -6.17
N GLY A 128 -0.51 2.55 -5.74
CA GLY A 128 0.09 3.69 -6.43
C GLY A 128 1.61 3.62 -6.48
N GLU A 129 2.26 3.19 -5.39
CA GLU A 129 3.70 2.93 -5.31
C GLU A 129 4.12 1.72 -6.15
N GLN A 130 3.33 0.65 -6.11
CA GLN A 130 3.57 -0.53 -6.94
C GLN A 130 3.53 -0.17 -8.43
N LEU A 131 2.51 0.59 -8.87
CA LEU A 131 2.38 1.09 -10.24
C LEU A 131 3.55 1.98 -10.66
N GLN A 132 4.05 2.82 -9.75
CA GLN A 132 5.24 3.64 -9.96
C GLN A 132 6.48 2.77 -10.15
N ALA A 133 6.69 1.77 -9.29
CA ALA A 133 7.83 0.85 -9.37
C ALA A 133 7.81 0.04 -10.69
N ASP A 134 6.65 -0.52 -11.06
CA ASP A 134 6.49 -1.27 -12.30
C ASP A 134 6.68 -0.38 -13.54
N SER A 135 6.24 0.89 -13.47
CA SER A 135 6.49 1.88 -14.52
C SER A 135 7.97 2.24 -14.62
N TYR A 136 8.67 2.44 -13.49
CA TYR A 136 10.11 2.65 -13.47
C TYR A 136 10.85 1.48 -14.15
N LEU A 137 10.51 0.24 -13.79
CA LEU A 137 11.10 -0.96 -14.39
C LEU A 137 10.79 -1.05 -15.89
N SER A 138 9.56 -0.72 -16.28
CA SER A 138 9.14 -0.69 -17.68
C SER A 138 9.95 0.32 -18.50
N ILE A 139 10.10 1.56 -17.99
CA ILE A 139 10.89 2.60 -18.64
C ILE A 139 12.35 2.17 -18.74
N LYS A 140 12.93 1.68 -17.64
CA LYS A 140 14.32 1.18 -17.61
C LYS A 140 14.58 0.11 -18.67
N LYS A 141 13.60 -0.78 -18.88
CA LYS A 141 13.72 -1.91 -19.82
C LYS A 141 13.47 -1.52 -21.27
N TYR A 142 12.55 -0.61 -21.55
CA TYR A 142 12.05 -0.36 -22.90
C TYR A 142 12.40 1.01 -23.48
N THR A 143 13.17 1.81 -22.76
CA THR A 143 13.64 3.13 -23.21
C THR A 143 15.15 3.18 -23.22
N MET A 144 15.72 4.09 -24.01
CA MET A 144 17.18 4.26 -24.14
C MET A 144 17.54 5.74 -24.06
N GLY A 145 18.72 6.05 -23.53
CA GLY A 145 19.25 7.42 -23.49
C GLY A 145 18.68 8.31 -22.39
N LEU A 146 17.97 7.73 -21.42
CA LEU A 146 17.45 8.43 -20.24
C LEU A 146 18.11 7.91 -18.96
N GLU A 147 18.39 8.82 -18.04
CA GLU A 147 18.80 8.53 -16.67
C GLU A 147 17.55 8.55 -15.77
N LEU A 148 17.20 7.39 -15.21
CA LEU A 148 15.99 7.28 -14.39
C LEU A 148 16.32 7.57 -12.93
N GLN A 149 15.59 8.50 -12.34
CA GLN A 149 15.56 8.71 -10.90
C GLN A 149 14.86 7.53 -10.22
N ASP A 150 15.48 7.02 -9.15
CA ASP A 150 14.94 5.92 -8.36
C ASP A 150 13.63 6.33 -7.63
N PRO A 151 12.58 5.48 -7.59
CA PRO A 151 11.31 5.80 -6.93
C PRO A 151 11.45 6.20 -5.47
N ILE A 152 12.39 5.62 -4.72
CA ILE A 152 12.63 5.97 -3.32
C ILE A 152 13.14 7.42 -3.23
N THR A 153 14.04 7.81 -4.12
CA THR A 153 14.55 9.18 -4.19
C THR A 153 13.42 10.16 -4.53
N THR A 154 12.60 9.83 -5.53
CA THR A 154 11.42 10.63 -5.90
C THR A 154 10.48 10.80 -4.72
N ASN A 155 10.08 9.71 -4.07
CA ASN A 155 9.10 9.73 -2.99
C ASN A 155 9.63 10.48 -1.76
N ASN A 156 10.93 10.34 -1.46
CA ASN A 156 11.58 11.12 -0.40
C ASN A 156 11.57 12.63 -0.72
N LEU A 157 11.83 13.04 -1.97
CA LEU A 157 11.77 14.44 -2.37
C LEU A 157 10.36 15.00 -2.29
N LEU A 158 9.35 14.23 -2.71
CA LEU A 158 7.94 14.61 -2.58
C LEU A 158 7.54 14.77 -1.11
N ALA A 159 7.90 13.81 -0.25
CA ALA A 159 7.61 13.84 1.17
C ALA A 159 8.29 15.03 1.88
N LYS A 160 9.56 15.32 1.56
CA LYS A 160 10.29 16.49 2.07
C LYS A 160 9.58 17.81 1.74
N ASN A 161 8.96 17.88 0.56
CA ASN A 161 8.21 19.05 0.10
C ASN A 161 6.72 19.01 0.49
N ARG A 162 6.31 18.09 1.38
CA ARG A 162 4.92 17.93 1.86
C ARG A 162 3.91 17.67 0.74
N LEU A 163 4.35 17.01 -0.33
CA LEU A 163 3.51 16.63 -1.46
C LEU A 163 2.97 15.22 -1.26
N LEU A 164 1.68 15.16 -0.93
CA LEU A 164 0.93 13.90 -0.82
C LEU A 164 0.52 13.40 -2.22
N TYR A 165 0.31 12.09 -2.34
CA TYR A 165 -0.04 11.45 -3.62
C TYR A 165 -1.34 12.01 -4.22
N SER A 166 -2.30 12.38 -3.38
CA SER A 166 -3.56 13.00 -3.80
C SER A 166 -3.40 14.39 -4.40
N ASN A 167 -2.28 15.09 -4.13
CA ASN A 167 -2.10 16.51 -4.40
C ASN A 167 -0.96 16.80 -5.39
N LEU A 168 -0.44 15.78 -6.07
CA LEU A 168 0.68 15.93 -7.02
C LEU A 168 0.34 16.81 -8.24
N LYS A 169 -0.96 16.97 -8.55
CA LYS A 169 -1.45 17.82 -9.65
C LYS A 169 -1.63 19.30 -9.27
N VAL A 170 -1.44 19.65 -8.00
CA VAL A 170 -1.55 21.05 -7.53
C VAL A 170 -0.34 21.87 -7.97
N ILE A 171 0.81 21.22 -8.15
CA ILE A 171 2.05 21.83 -8.64
C ILE A 171 2.13 21.67 -10.16
N SER A 172 2.61 22.71 -10.84
CA SER A 172 2.77 22.63 -12.29
C SER A 172 3.85 21.60 -12.68
N PRO A 173 3.77 20.97 -13.86
CA PRO A 173 4.79 20.00 -14.28
C PRO A 173 6.20 20.58 -14.34
N LYS A 174 6.33 21.88 -14.66
CA LYS A 174 7.60 22.61 -14.64
C LYS A 174 8.19 22.68 -13.23
N GLU A 175 7.40 23.14 -12.25
CA GLU A 175 7.85 23.23 -10.86
C GLU A 175 8.17 21.84 -10.29
N MET A 176 7.41 20.81 -10.69
CA MET A 176 7.68 19.42 -10.32
C MET A 176 9.03 18.93 -10.87
N ALA A 177 9.32 19.23 -12.14
CA ALA A 177 10.60 18.90 -12.77
C ALA A 177 11.78 19.61 -12.09
N GLU A 178 11.60 20.88 -11.71
CA GLU A 178 12.59 21.67 -10.98
C GLU A 178 12.84 21.10 -9.57
N LEU A 179 11.77 20.74 -8.85
CA LEU A 179 11.79 20.14 -7.51
C LEU A 179 12.49 18.78 -7.49
N LEU A 180 12.18 17.93 -8.47
CA LEU A 180 12.76 16.58 -8.57
C LEU A 180 14.14 16.57 -9.22
N GLY A 181 14.55 17.66 -9.87
CA GLY A 181 15.83 17.76 -10.57
C GLY A 181 15.89 16.91 -11.84
N VAL A 182 14.79 16.81 -12.59
CA VAL A 182 14.68 15.96 -13.79
C VAL A 182 14.13 16.71 -15.00
N GLU A 183 14.58 16.37 -16.21
CA GLU A 183 14.07 17.00 -17.44
C GLU A 183 12.63 16.56 -17.73
N MET A 184 12.26 15.33 -17.38
CA MET A 184 10.94 14.78 -17.64
C MET A 184 10.29 14.19 -16.40
N VAL A 185 8.99 14.44 -16.27
CA VAL A 185 8.17 13.90 -15.19
C VAL A 185 7.03 13.07 -15.78
N VAL A 186 6.90 11.84 -15.28
CA VAL A 186 5.86 10.90 -15.69
C VAL A 186 4.74 10.90 -14.65
N TYR A 187 3.54 11.23 -15.11
CA TYR A 187 2.29 11.16 -14.37
C TYR A 187 1.50 9.93 -14.83
N GLY A 188 1.10 9.12 -13.86
CA GLY A 188 0.27 7.94 -14.10
C GLY A 188 -1.07 8.05 -13.39
N ALA A 189 -2.12 7.52 -14.02
CA ALA A 189 -3.39 7.28 -13.37
C ALA A 189 -3.89 5.87 -13.71
N ALA A 190 -4.34 5.13 -12.70
CA ALA A 190 -4.91 3.80 -12.83
C ALA A 190 -6.34 3.79 -12.31
N ASN A 191 -7.25 3.31 -13.14
CA ASN A 191 -8.63 3.05 -12.78
C ASN A 191 -8.84 1.54 -12.84
N ILE A 192 -8.91 0.89 -11.69
CA ILE A 192 -9.09 -0.56 -11.56
C ILE A 192 -10.46 -0.78 -10.95
N ARG A 193 -11.36 -1.40 -11.69
CA ARG A 193 -12.73 -1.64 -11.24
C ARG A 193 -12.97 -3.12 -11.10
N ASN A 194 -13.37 -3.57 -9.92
CA ASN A 194 -13.91 -4.90 -9.73
C ASN A 194 -15.15 -5.06 -10.63
N SER A 195 -15.08 -5.99 -11.57
CA SER A 195 -16.11 -6.29 -12.57
C SER A 195 -16.89 -7.56 -12.24
N GLY A 196 -16.73 -8.10 -11.03
CA GLY A 196 -17.43 -9.29 -10.53
C GLY A 196 -16.63 -10.59 -10.66
N ASN A 197 -17.22 -11.68 -10.19
CA ASN A 197 -16.57 -12.98 -10.13
C ASN A 197 -16.90 -13.85 -11.35
N SER A 198 -15.91 -14.61 -11.82
CA SER A 198 -16.11 -15.71 -12.75
C SER A 198 -15.88 -17.02 -12.02
N THR A 199 -16.85 -17.93 -12.12
CA THR A 199 -16.76 -19.26 -11.53
C THR A 199 -16.54 -20.27 -12.66
N GLN A 200 -15.39 -20.94 -12.66
CA GLN A 200 -15.14 -22.08 -13.52
C GLN A 200 -15.34 -23.36 -12.72
N GLN A 201 -16.24 -24.21 -13.20
CA GLN A 201 -16.50 -25.53 -12.64
C GLN A 201 -15.93 -26.56 -13.61
N ASN A 202 -14.86 -27.24 -13.21
CA ASN A 202 -14.33 -28.37 -13.94
C ASN A 202 -14.94 -29.65 -13.36
N GLY A 203 -15.74 -30.33 -14.16
CA GLY A 203 -16.29 -31.65 -13.85
C GLY A 203 -16.07 -32.59 -15.03
N PHE A 204 -15.70 -33.83 -14.74
CA PHE A 204 -15.72 -34.91 -15.71
C PHE A 204 -17.10 -35.57 -15.63
N ALA A 205 -17.82 -35.66 -16.75
CA ALA A 205 -19.04 -36.45 -16.83
C ALA A 205 -18.67 -37.89 -17.20
N SER A 206 -19.06 -38.85 -16.37
CA SER A 206 -18.96 -40.28 -16.68
C SER A 206 -20.09 -40.65 -17.65
N ASP A 207 -19.75 -41.07 -18.86
CA ASP A 207 -20.67 -41.82 -19.71
C ASP A 207 -20.59 -43.31 -19.37
N ASN A 208 -21.73 -44.00 -19.41
CA ASN A 208 -21.79 -45.46 -19.25
C ASN A 208 -21.03 -46.13 -20.40
N VAL A 209 -19.80 -46.57 -20.17
CA VAL A 209 -19.04 -47.33 -21.17
C VAL A 209 -19.55 -48.77 -21.18
N THR A 210 -20.21 -49.16 -22.28
CA THR A 210 -20.59 -50.56 -22.50
C THR A 210 -19.39 -51.32 -23.07
N ALA A 211 -18.71 -52.12 -22.25
CA ALA A 211 -17.63 -52.99 -22.71
C ALA A 211 -18.22 -54.31 -23.24
N THR A 212 -17.95 -54.64 -24.51
CA THR A 212 -18.29 -55.95 -25.08
C THR A 212 -17.19 -56.95 -24.74
N SER A 213 -17.51 -57.99 -23.97
CA SER A 213 -16.61 -59.12 -23.73
C SER A 213 -17.00 -60.29 -24.63
N LYS A 214 -15.99 -60.98 -25.19
CA LYS A 214 -16.19 -62.22 -25.95
C LYS A 214 -15.86 -63.40 -25.04
N LYS A 215 -16.83 -64.29 -24.84
CA LYS A 215 -16.60 -65.63 -24.32
C LYS A 215 -17.17 -66.63 -25.32
N ASP A 216 -16.35 -67.59 -25.75
CA ASP A 216 -16.71 -68.68 -26.67
C ASP A 216 -17.37 -68.24 -27.99
N GLY A 217 -16.77 -67.27 -28.69
CA GLY A 217 -17.08 -66.96 -30.09
C GLY A 217 -18.41 -66.21 -30.34
N LYS A 218 -19.31 -66.11 -29.37
CA LYS A 218 -20.51 -65.25 -29.43
C LYS A 218 -20.26 -63.92 -28.71
N ARG A 219 -20.71 -62.82 -29.32
CA ARG A 219 -20.69 -61.48 -28.72
C ARG A 219 -21.91 -61.36 -27.79
N GLU A 220 -21.69 -61.17 -26.49
CA GLU A 220 -22.75 -60.75 -25.57
C GLU A 220 -22.41 -59.38 -24.99
N ASN A 221 -23.42 -58.51 -24.90
CA ASN A 221 -23.29 -57.18 -24.32
C ASN A 221 -23.38 -57.32 -22.79
N ALA A 222 -22.25 -57.27 -22.09
CA ALA A 222 -22.24 -57.19 -20.64
C ALA A 222 -22.10 -55.71 -20.21
N SER A 223 -23.17 -55.13 -19.65
CA SER A 223 -23.10 -53.82 -19.02
C SER A 223 -22.33 -53.94 -17.70
N LEU A 224 -21.06 -53.52 -17.69
CA LEU A 224 -20.32 -53.36 -16.44
C LEU A 224 -20.71 -52.02 -15.82
N TYR A 225 -21.45 -52.06 -14.71
CA TYR A 225 -21.74 -50.87 -13.90
C TYR A 225 -20.50 -50.56 -13.05
N ALA A 226 -19.66 -49.63 -13.52
CA ALA A 226 -18.59 -49.06 -12.72
C ALA A 226 -19.07 -47.76 -12.08
N THR A 227 -19.00 -47.67 -10.76
CA THR A 227 -19.25 -46.42 -10.02
C THR A 227 -17.92 -45.71 -9.83
N GLU A 228 -17.69 -44.61 -10.55
CA GLU A 228 -16.55 -43.73 -10.32
C GLU A 228 -16.93 -42.54 -9.43
N TYR A 229 -16.04 -42.19 -8.49
CA TYR A 229 -16.19 -41.03 -7.63
C TYR A 229 -15.85 -39.76 -8.41
N SER A 230 -16.82 -38.86 -8.57
CA SER A 230 -16.60 -37.54 -9.17
C SER A 230 -16.01 -36.57 -8.14
N SER A 231 -14.96 -35.86 -8.53
CA SER A 231 -14.45 -34.71 -7.78
C SER A 231 -14.71 -33.44 -8.59
N ASN A 232 -15.63 -32.62 -8.12
CA ASN A 232 -15.94 -31.33 -8.73
C ASN A 232 -15.02 -30.28 -8.12
N THR A 233 -14.12 -29.71 -8.91
CA THR A 233 -13.30 -28.58 -8.48
C THR A 233 -13.95 -27.30 -9.01
N VAL A 234 -14.31 -26.41 -8.08
CA VAL A 234 -14.86 -25.09 -8.40
C VAL A 234 -13.82 -24.04 -8.06
N THR A 235 -13.41 -23.25 -9.04
CA THR A 235 -12.50 -22.11 -8.85
C THR A 235 -13.27 -20.84 -9.13
N THR A 236 -13.30 -19.93 -8.16
CA THR A 236 -13.91 -18.60 -8.31
C THR A 236 -12.81 -17.55 -8.35
N THR A 237 -12.75 -16.76 -9.42
CA THR A 237 -11.77 -15.69 -9.60
C THR A 237 -12.50 -14.35 -9.66
N THR A 238 -11.97 -13.34 -8.97
CA THR A 238 -12.46 -11.95 -9.06
C THR A 238 -11.85 -11.28 -10.29
N ASN A 239 -12.67 -10.67 -11.12
CA ASN A 239 -12.25 -9.98 -12.33
C ASN A 239 -12.18 -8.47 -12.11
N TYR A 240 -11.25 -7.83 -12.82
CA TYR A 240 -11.03 -6.39 -12.82
C TYR A 240 -10.98 -5.83 -14.24
N ASP A 241 -11.67 -4.73 -14.48
CA ASP A 241 -11.48 -3.87 -15.65
C ASP A 241 -10.49 -2.76 -15.30
N THR A 242 -9.35 -2.74 -16.00
CA THR A 242 -8.23 -1.85 -15.66
C THR A 242 -7.92 -0.90 -16.80
N LYS A 243 -7.98 0.40 -16.55
CA LYS A 243 -7.56 1.46 -17.48
C LYS A 243 -6.36 2.22 -16.92
N ILE A 244 -5.29 2.30 -17.70
CA ILE A 244 -4.07 3.04 -17.36
C ILE A 244 -3.93 4.26 -18.27
N SER A 245 -3.63 5.40 -17.67
CA SER A 245 -3.31 6.65 -18.35
C SER A 245 -1.88 7.05 -17.99
N LEU A 246 -1.07 7.38 -19.00
CA LEU A 246 0.30 7.81 -18.84
C LEU A 246 0.50 9.14 -19.56
N SER A 247 0.97 10.14 -18.82
CA SER A 247 1.30 11.47 -19.32
C SER A 247 2.73 11.83 -18.95
N ILE A 248 3.47 12.44 -19.86
CA ILE A 248 4.87 12.80 -19.69
C ILE A 248 5.01 14.27 -20.05
N PHE A 249 5.61 15.03 -19.15
CA PHE A 249 5.86 16.45 -19.34
C PHE A 249 7.35 16.72 -19.25
N ASN A 250 7.82 17.70 -20.01
CA ASN A 250 9.19 18.20 -19.88
C ASN A 250 9.29 19.32 -18.84
N ASP A 251 10.50 19.77 -18.56
CA ASP A 251 10.82 20.83 -17.60
C ASP A 251 10.37 22.24 -18.04
N THR A 252 9.87 22.39 -19.27
CA THR A 252 9.16 23.60 -19.71
C THR A 252 7.66 23.55 -19.41
N GLY A 253 7.16 22.40 -18.94
CA GLY A 253 5.74 22.13 -18.71
C GLY A 253 4.97 21.64 -19.95
N ALA A 254 5.65 21.42 -21.07
CA ALA A 254 5.03 20.93 -22.29
C ALA A 254 4.76 19.42 -22.20
N ASN A 255 3.59 19.01 -22.67
CA ASN A 255 3.21 17.60 -22.77
C ASN A 255 3.90 16.95 -23.98
N VAL A 256 4.77 15.97 -23.72
CA VAL A 256 5.50 15.24 -24.76
C VAL A 256 4.85 13.91 -25.11
N TYR A 257 3.98 13.39 -24.24
CA TYR A 257 3.27 12.14 -24.44
C TYR A 257 2.06 12.07 -23.50
N ALA A 258 0.86 11.79 -24.01
CA ALA A 258 -0.31 11.52 -23.19
C ALA A 258 -1.21 10.50 -23.87
N VAL A 259 -1.29 9.30 -23.30
CA VAL A 259 -2.07 8.19 -23.85
C VAL A 259 -2.73 7.41 -22.72
N SER A 260 -3.98 7.02 -22.92
CA SER A 260 -4.69 6.09 -22.04
C SER A 260 -5.08 4.82 -22.79
N ARG A 261 -5.11 3.70 -22.08
CA ARG A 261 -5.42 2.38 -22.67
C ARG A 261 -6.06 1.46 -21.63
N ASN A 262 -7.03 0.68 -22.08
CA ASN A 262 -7.60 -0.41 -21.29
C ASN A 262 -6.68 -1.64 -21.36
N SER A 263 -6.60 -2.33 -20.23
CA SER A 263 -5.77 -3.51 -20.08
C SER A 263 -6.37 -4.70 -20.80
N PHE A 264 -5.48 -5.62 -21.19
CA PHE A 264 -5.89 -6.88 -21.76
C PHE A 264 -5.84 -7.93 -20.66
N GLY A 265 -6.96 -8.62 -20.44
CA GLY A 265 -7.15 -9.53 -19.31
C GLY A 265 -7.97 -8.91 -18.19
N SER A 266 -8.41 -9.74 -17.26
CA SER A 266 -9.26 -9.38 -16.13
C SER A 266 -8.60 -9.61 -14.77
N ASP A 267 -7.33 -9.98 -14.75
CA ASP A 267 -6.56 -10.14 -13.52
C ASP A 267 -6.18 -8.77 -12.93
N LEU A 268 -5.95 -8.73 -11.61
CA LEU A 268 -5.57 -7.49 -10.93
C LEU A 268 -4.24 -6.90 -11.46
N ASP A 269 -3.33 -7.75 -11.95
CA ASP A 269 -2.02 -7.39 -12.48
C ASP A 269 -2.02 -7.05 -13.99
N ALA A 270 -3.18 -7.08 -14.65
CA ALA A 270 -3.31 -6.78 -16.08
C ALA A 270 -2.75 -5.39 -16.47
N TYR A 271 -2.65 -4.46 -15.51
CA TYR A 271 -2.02 -3.15 -15.71
C TYR A 271 -0.55 -3.24 -16.16
N VAL A 272 0.21 -4.26 -15.73
CA VAL A 272 1.65 -4.36 -16.02
C VAL A 272 1.87 -4.48 -17.53
N GLY A 273 1.06 -5.30 -18.20
CA GLY A 273 1.07 -5.43 -19.66
C GLY A 273 0.74 -4.10 -20.36
N THR A 274 -0.19 -3.34 -19.81
CA THR A 274 -0.63 -2.04 -20.33
C THR A 274 0.44 -0.98 -20.19
N ILE A 275 1.07 -0.86 -19.02
CA ILE A 275 2.22 0.03 -18.78
C ILE A 275 3.33 -0.28 -19.78
N ASN A 276 3.70 -1.56 -19.91
CA ASN A 276 4.69 -2.00 -20.89
C ASN A 276 4.32 -1.61 -22.32
N TYR A 277 3.05 -1.70 -22.68
CA TYR A 277 2.57 -1.29 -23.99
C TYR A 277 2.74 0.22 -24.23
N LEU A 278 2.35 1.03 -23.25
CA LEU A 278 2.40 2.50 -23.31
C LEU A 278 3.85 2.99 -23.35
N VAL A 279 4.69 2.50 -22.45
CA VAL A 279 6.11 2.88 -22.35
C VAL A 279 6.87 2.51 -23.63
N LYS A 280 6.62 1.35 -24.24
CA LYS A 280 7.26 1.00 -25.52
C LYS A 280 6.99 2.03 -26.63
N ARG A 281 5.89 2.78 -26.56
CA ARG A 281 5.44 3.70 -27.61
C ARG A 281 5.54 5.17 -27.24
N CYS A 282 6.08 5.49 -26.08
CA CYS A 282 6.44 6.87 -25.79
C CYS A 282 7.57 7.33 -26.73
N PRO A 283 7.86 8.66 -26.83
CA PRO A 283 8.83 9.20 -27.78
C PRO A 283 10.23 8.59 -27.70
N PHE A 284 10.62 8.12 -26.52
CA PHE A 284 11.90 7.49 -26.22
C PHE A 284 11.80 5.96 -26.02
N GLY A 285 10.64 5.38 -26.34
CA GLY A 285 10.38 3.96 -26.26
C GLY A 285 10.94 3.17 -27.45
N SER A 286 11.23 1.89 -27.23
CA SER A 286 11.73 0.94 -28.24
C SER A 286 10.85 0.78 -29.49
N LYS A 287 9.58 1.18 -29.43
CA LYS A 287 8.61 1.18 -30.53
C LYS A 287 8.01 2.58 -30.77
N ALA A 288 8.76 3.64 -30.46
CA ALA A 288 8.39 5.00 -30.82
C ALA A 288 8.10 5.10 -32.32
N LYS A 289 7.01 5.80 -32.68
CA LYS A 289 6.78 6.15 -34.09
C LYS A 289 7.84 7.19 -34.47
N ARG A 290 8.79 6.79 -35.31
CA ARG A 290 9.76 7.69 -35.94
C ARG A 290 9.12 8.42 -37.11
#